data_AF-A0A3Q9ILU2-F1
#
_entry.id   AF-A0A3Q9ILU2-F1
#
_cell.length_a   1.000
_cell.length_b   1.000
_cell.length_c   1.000
_cell.angle_alpha   90.00
_cell.angle_beta   90.00
_cell.angle_gamma   90.00
#
_symmetry.space_group_name_H-M   'P 1'
#
loop_
_entity.id
_entity.type
_entity.pdbx_description
1 polymer ?
#
loop_
_entity_poly.entity_id
_entity_poly.type
_entity_poly.pdbx_seq_one_letter_code
_entity_poly.pdbx_strand_id
1 'polypeptide(L)'
;MTQTTSETWCARIQAKLMAAIDAAWAMIEASDDPAVLRKARDKVKACGELAANVRKIAAMSGQRRPAPRAAAGSALDAALAAVATAAPASDPPTERGLDRLRRGGRGRL
;
A
#
# COMPACT_ATOMS: atom_id res chain seq x y z
N MET A 1 18.93 4.93 11.91
CA MET A 1 18.26 4.91 13.22
C MET A 1 16.80 5.36 13.19
N THR A 2 16.27 5.97 12.12
CA THR A 2 14.89 6.49 12.06
C THR A 2 13.80 5.44 11.81
N GLN A 3 14.11 4.33 11.14
CA GLN A 3 13.11 3.29 10.81
C GLN A 3 12.62 2.54 12.06
N THR A 4 13.55 2.05 12.90
CA THR A 4 13.22 1.35 14.16
C THR A 4 12.43 2.24 15.13
N THR A 5 12.69 3.55 15.15
CA THR A 5 11.93 4.50 15.98
C THR A 5 10.50 4.69 15.47
N SER A 6 10.30 4.71 14.15
CA SER A 6 8.96 4.82 13.53
C SER A 6 8.12 3.56 13.74
N GLU A 7 8.71 2.38 13.63
CA GLU A 7 8.04 1.09 13.91
C GLU A 7 7.58 1.01 15.37
N THR A 8 8.47 1.36 16.30
CA THR A 8 8.16 1.40 17.74
C THR A 8 7.05 2.40 18.06
N TRP A 9 7.03 3.55 17.37
CA TRP A 9 5.97 4.54 17.54
C TRP A 9 4.61 4.03 17.03
N CYS A 10 4.57 3.40 15.85
CA CYS A 10 3.34 2.84 15.30
C CYS A 10 2.73 1.78 16.23
N ALA A 11 3.55 0.87 16.75
CA ALA A 11 3.11 -0.16 17.70
C ALA A 11 2.52 0.45 18.98
N ARG A 12 3.17 1.49 19.54
CA ARG A 12 2.67 2.18 20.74
C ARG A 12 1.33 2.87 20.50
N ILE A 13 1.14 3.48 19.33
CA ILE A 13 -0.14 4.12 18.98
C ILE A 13 -1.22 3.06 18.75
N GLN A 14 -0.91 1.97 18.06
CA GLN A 14 -1.85 0.86 17.87
C GLN A 14 -2.34 0.31 19.21
N ALA A 15 -1.44 0.06 20.16
CA ALA A 15 -1.82 -0.41 21.50
C ALA A 15 -2.77 0.56 22.23
N LYS A 16 -2.53 1.88 22.11
CA LYS A 16 -3.42 2.90 22.70
C LYS A 16 -4.81 2.90 22.08
N LEU A 17 -4.89 2.75 20.76
CA LEU A 17 -6.16 2.71 20.03
C LEU A 17 -6.97 1.47 20.38
N MET A 18 -6.31 0.31 20.49
CA MET A 18 -6.95 -0.93 20.94
C MET A 18 -7.52 -0.77 22.36
N ALA A 19 -6.70 -0.31 23.31
CA ALA A 19 -7.16 -0.07 24.68
C ALA A 19 -8.33 0.94 24.76
N ALA A 20 -8.35 1.94 23.89
CA ALA A 20 -9.45 2.91 23.83
C ALA A 20 -10.76 2.29 23.31
N ILE A 21 -10.68 1.35 22.37
CA ILE A 21 -11.81 0.58 21.85
C ILE A 21 -12.31 -0.39 22.92
N ASP A 22 -11.42 -1.09 23.62
CA ASP A 22 -11.79 -1.99 24.72
C ASP A 22 -12.53 -1.22 25.83
N ALA A 23 -12.01 -0.05 26.20
CA ALA A 23 -12.70 0.83 27.16
C ALA A 23 -14.05 1.35 26.64
N ALA A 24 -14.21 1.54 25.32
CA ALA A 24 -15.49 1.90 24.73
C ALA A 24 -16.48 0.75 24.77
N TRP A 25 -16.01 -0.47 24.56
CA TRP A 25 -16.81 -1.69 24.68
C TRP A 25 -17.31 -1.87 26.13
N ALA A 26 -16.45 -1.70 27.12
CA ALA A 26 -16.82 -1.76 28.53
C ALA A 26 -17.90 -0.72 28.91
N MET A 27 -17.86 0.49 28.32
CA MET A 27 -18.92 1.50 28.53
C MET A 27 -20.28 1.05 27.96
N ILE A 28 -20.27 0.31 26.86
CA ILE A 28 -21.49 -0.21 26.21
C ILE A 28 -22.09 -1.34 27.04
N GLU A 29 -21.25 -2.22 27.60
CA GLU A 29 -21.72 -3.33 28.45
C GLU A 29 -22.26 -2.85 29.80
N ALA A 30 -21.71 -1.75 30.34
CA ALA A 30 -22.06 -1.25 31.66
C ALA A 30 -23.26 -0.28 31.68
N SER A 31 -23.81 0.12 30.52
CA SER A 31 -24.80 1.19 30.47
C SER A 31 -25.81 1.04 29.33
N ASP A 32 -27.09 1.18 29.66
CA ASP A 32 -28.20 1.31 28.71
C ASP A 32 -28.55 2.77 28.38
N ASP A 33 -27.80 3.74 28.91
CA ASP A 33 -28.06 5.15 28.63
C ASP A 33 -27.71 5.47 27.16
N PRO A 34 -28.68 5.92 26.34
CA PRO A 34 -28.43 6.26 24.94
C PRO A 34 -27.36 7.35 24.75
N ALA A 35 -27.15 8.25 25.73
CA ALA A 35 -26.08 9.24 25.67
C ALA A 35 -24.69 8.59 25.83
N VAL A 36 -24.54 7.65 26.77
CA VAL A 36 -23.29 6.88 26.98
C VAL A 36 -22.99 6.03 25.75
N LEU A 37 -23.99 5.34 25.20
CA LEU A 37 -23.83 4.51 24.01
C LEU A 37 -23.39 5.33 22.79
N ARG A 38 -23.97 6.53 22.58
CA ARG A 38 -23.52 7.46 21.52
C ARG A 38 -22.07 7.88 21.71
N LYS A 39 -21.71 8.30 22.93
CA LYS A 39 -20.34 8.71 23.26
C LYS A 39 -19.32 7.58 23.03
N ALA A 40 -19.67 6.34 23.41
CA ALA A 40 -18.81 5.17 23.18
C ALA A 40 -18.60 4.91 21.67
N ARG A 41 -19.67 4.98 20.87
CA ARG A 41 -19.59 4.84 19.41
C ARG A 41 -18.75 5.95 18.76
N ASP A 42 -18.90 7.19 19.22
CA ASP A 42 -18.12 8.32 18.71
C ASP A 42 -16.63 8.18 19.05
N LYS A 43 -16.30 7.65 20.23
CA LYS A 43 -14.92 7.32 20.61
C LYS A 43 -14.31 6.27 19.66
N VAL A 44 -15.06 5.22 19.31
CA VAL A 44 -14.60 4.20 18.35
C VAL A 44 -14.37 4.81 16.96
N LYS A 45 -15.27 5.68 16.49
CA LYS A 45 -15.09 6.40 15.21
C LYS A 45 -13.82 7.25 15.20
N ALA A 46 -13.61 8.05 16.25
CA ALA A 46 -12.41 8.87 16.38
C ALA A 46 -11.12 8.02 16.38
N CYS A 47 -11.14 6.83 16.99
CA CYS A 47 -10.02 5.90 16.94
C CYS A 47 -9.73 5.43 15.51
N GLY A 48 -10.76 5.16 14.70
CA GLY A 48 -10.62 4.78 13.29
C GLY A 48 -10.02 5.90 12.43
N GLU A 49 -10.48 7.13 12.62
CA GLU A 49 -9.94 8.31 11.92
C GLU A 49 -8.47 8.57 12.30
N LEU A 50 -8.15 8.47 13.59
CA LEU A 50 -6.77 8.60 14.06
C LEU A 50 -5.87 7.51 13.49
N ALA A 51 -6.34 6.26 13.42
CA ALA A 51 -5.60 5.16 12.80
C ALA A 51 -5.29 5.44 11.32
N ALA A 52 -6.23 6.01 10.57
CA ALA A 52 -6.02 6.39 9.18
C ALA A 52 -4.91 7.45 9.04
N ASN A 53 -4.88 8.46 9.93
CA ASN A 53 -3.83 9.47 9.94
C ASN A 53 -2.47 8.90 10.34
N VAL A 54 -2.42 7.98 11.31
CA VAL A 54 -1.18 7.28 11.72
C VAL A 54 -0.56 6.53 10.55
N ARG A 55 -1.36 5.84 9.72
CA ARG A 55 -0.87 5.16 8.52
C ARG A 55 -0.24 6.12 7.51
N LYS A 56 -0.80 7.32 7.33
CA LYS A 56 -0.21 8.36 6.48
C LYS A 56 1.15 8.81 7.03
N ILE A 57 1.25 9.04 8.34
CA ILE A 57 2.51 9.42 9.00
C ILE A 57 3.56 8.32 8.86
N ALA A 58 3.17 7.07 9.06
CA ALA A 58 4.04 5.91 8.90
C ALA A 58 4.58 5.80 7.45
N ALA A 59 3.71 5.98 6.45
CA ALA A 59 4.10 6.00 5.04
C ALA A 59 5.10 7.12 4.71
N MET A 60 4.91 8.33 5.26
CA MET A 60 5.88 9.42 5.08
C MET A 60 7.23 9.12 5.74
N SER A 61 7.22 8.40 6.88
CA SER A 61 8.43 8.06 7.62
C SER A 61 9.22 6.91 6.99
N GLY A 62 8.55 6.02 6.24
CA GLY A 62 9.14 4.88 5.55
C GLY A 62 9.77 5.19 4.19
N GLN A 63 9.66 6.42 3.70
CA GLN A 63 10.12 6.83 2.37
C GLN A 63 11.65 7.01 2.27
N ARG A 64 12.43 5.99 2.64
CA ARG A 64 13.76 5.83 2.04
C ARG A 64 13.57 5.01 0.78
N ARG A 65 13.32 5.72 -0.34
CA ARG A 65 13.38 5.12 -1.68
C ARG A 65 14.68 4.31 -1.75
N PRO A 66 14.65 2.99 -2.02
CA PRO A 66 15.90 2.29 -2.29
C PRO A 66 16.58 3.05 -3.42
N ALA A 67 17.82 3.47 -3.20
CA ALA A 67 18.65 3.97 -4.29
C ALA A 67 18.52 2.94 -5.42
N PRO A 68 18.29 3.36 -6.69
CA PRO A 68 18.27 2.40 -7.78
C PRO A 68 19.55 1.58 -7.63
N ARG A 69 19.39 0.27 -7.39
CA ARG A 69 20.52 -0.65 -7.36
C ARG A 69 21.15 -0.47 -8.73
N ALA A 70 22.34 0.15 -8.77
CA ALA A 70 23.14 0.16 -9.98
C ALA A 70 23.15 -1.29 -10.47
N ALA A 71 22.71 -1.50 -11.70
CA ALA A 71 22.47 -2.80 -12.27
C ALA A 71 23.79 -3.60 -12.28
N ALA A 72 24.08 -4.30 -11.19
CA ALA A 72 24.83 -5.52 -11.25
C ALA A 72 23.90 -6.48 -11.98
N GLY A 73 24.14 -6.60 -13.29
CA GLY A 73 23.29 -7.31 -14.24
C GLY A 73 22.79 -8.61 -13.65
N SER A 74 21.48 -8.82 -13.78
CA SER A 74 20.88 -10.08 -13.37
C SER A 74 21.56 -11.21 -14.15
N ALA A 75 21.71 -12.39 -13.56
CA ALA A 75 22.11 -13.60 -14.31
C ALA A 75 21.21 -13.82 -15.55
N LEU A 76 19.98 -13.30 -15.50
CA LEU A 76 19.04 -13.26 -16.62
C LEU A 76 19.48 -12.30 -17.74
N ASP A 77 20.08 -11.14 -17.43
CA ASP A 77 20.63 -10.21 -18.44
C ASP A 77 21.85 -10.83 -19.13
N ALA A 78 22.70 -11.52 -18.37
CA ALA A 78 23.84 -12.26 -18.93
C ALA A 78 23.36 -13.43 -19.83
N ALA A 79 22.29 -14.12 -19.42
CA ALA A 79 21.68 -15.17 -20.23
C ALA A 79 21.00 -14.62 -21.50
N LEU A 80 20.34 -13.47 -21.42
CA LEU A 80 19.74 -12.80 -22.58
C LEU A 80 20.80 -12.32 -23.58
N ALA A 81 21.93 -11.79 -23.10
CA ALA A 81 23.05 -11.36 -23.95
C ALA A 81 23.73 -12.55 -24.65
N ALA A 82 23.83 -13.70 -23.97
CA ALA A 82 24.35 -14.93 -24.56
C ALA A 82 23.41 -15.51 -25.64
N VAL A 83 22.09 -15.36 -25.48
CA VAL A 83 21.10 -15.75 -26.51
C VAL A 83 21.12 -14.77 -27.68
N ALA A 84 21.29 -13.47 -27.43
CA ALA A 84 21.32 -12.44 -28.48
C ALA A 84 22.58 -12.51 -29.39
N THR A 85 23.67 -13.09 -28.89
CA THR A 85 24.91 -13.31 -29.67
C THR A 85 24.88 -14.60 -30.49
N ALA A 86 23.96 -15.52 -30.19
CA ALA A 86 23.71 -16.73 -30.96
C ALA A 86 22.55 -16.52 -31.96
N ALA A 87 22.74 -15.64 -32.94
CA ALA A 87 21.81 -15.48 -34.05
C ALA A 87 22.28 -16.30 -35.28
N PRO A 88 21.51 -17.27 -35.79
CA PRO A 88 21.46 -17.52 -37.22
C PRO A 88 20.49 -16.53 -37.86
N ALA A 89 20.92 -15.97 -39.00
CA ALA A 89 20.17 -15.03 -39.82
C ALA A 89 18.80 -15.58 -40.26
N SER A 90 17.76 -14.73 -40.21
CA SER A 90 16.63 -14.67 -41.18
C SER A 90 15.56 -13.63 -40.74
N ASP A 91 15.39 -12.60 -41.58
CA ASP A 91 14.24 -11.69 -41.82
C ASP A 91 13.46 -10.95 -40.71
N PRO A 92 12.99 -9.71 -40.99
CA PRO A 92 12.32 -8.85 -40.01
C PRO A 92 10.88 -9.32 -39.66
N PRO A 93 10.45 -9.26 -38.39
CA PRO A 93 9.08 -9.63 -38.03
C PRO A 93 8.09 -8.53 -38.38
N THR A 94 7.06 -8.90 -39.16
CA THR A 94 5.87 -8.09 -39.44
C THR A 94 5.20 -7.56 -38.17
N GLU A 95 4.94 -6.26 -38.13
CA GLU A 95 4.07 -5.59 -37.17
C GLU A 95 2.68 -6.25 -37.14
N ARG A 96 2.33 -6.90 -36.03
CA ARG A 96 0.94 -7.29 -35.74
C ARG A 96 0.64 -7.05 -34.28
N GLY A 97 -0.17 -6.03 -34.01
CA GLY A 97 -0.93 -6.01 -32.76
C GLY A 97 -1.44 -4.68 -32.23
N LEU A 98 -1.05 -3.52 -32.76
CA LEU A 98 -1.49 -2.23 -32.19
C LEU A 98 -2.82 -1.71 -32.76
N ASP A 99 -3.34 -2.30 -33.83
CA ASP A 99 -4.57 -1.81 -34.49
C ASP A 99 -5.88 -2.31 -33.85
N ARG A 100 -5.83 -3.22 -32.86
CA ARG A 100 -7.05 -3.72 -32.19
C ARG A 100 -7.57 -2.83 -31.06
N LEU A 101 -6.83 -1.82 -30.64
CA LEU A 101 -7.28 -0.88 -29.59
C LEU A 101 -7.82 0.45 -30.13
N ARG A 102 -7.81 0.69 -31.45
CA ARG A 102 -8.30 1.95 -32.05
C ARG A 102 -9.70 1.85 -32.68
N ARG A 103 -10.43 0.73 -32.49
CA ARG A 103 -11.82 0.59 -32.98
C ARG A 103 -12.74 -0.02 -31.92
N GLY A 104 -13.25 0.84 -31.04
CA GLY A 104 -14.41 0.54 -30.20
C GLY A 104 -14.55 1.59 -29.10
N GLY A 105 -15.52 2.50 -29.08
CA GLY A 105 -16.67 2.66 -29.96
C GLY A 105 -17.17 4.10 -29.90
N ARG A 106 -17.67 4.57 -31.05
CA ARG A 106 -18.60 5.71 -31.09
C ARG A 106 -19.95 5.22 -30.59
N GLY A 107 -20.54 5.95 -29.66
CA GLY A 107 -21.87 5.66 -29.14
C GLY A 107 -22.23 6.55 -27.95
N ARG A 108 -22.12 7.87 -28.11
CA ARG A 108 -22.81 8.81 -27.22
C ARG A 108 -23.38 9.96 -28.03
N LEU A 109 -24.67 10.20 -27.75
CA LEU A 109 -25.55 11.30 -28.14
C LEU A 109 -26.19 11.16 -29.51
#